data_AF-X8DNS2-F1
#
_entry.id   AF-X8DNS2-F1
#
_cell.length_a   1.000
_cell.length_b   1.000
_cell.length_c   1.000
_cell.angle_alpha   90.00
_cell.angle_beta   90.00
_cell.angle_gamma   90.00
#
_symmetry.space_group_name_H-M   'P 1'
#
loop_
_entity.id
_entity.type
_entity.pdbx_description
1 polymer ?
#
loop_
_entity_poly.entity_id
_entity_poly.type
_entity_poly.pdbx_seq_one_letter_code
_entity_poly.pdbx_strand_id
1 'polypeptide(L)'
;MLDVMYPAELTAEAEMELASTDRCQPALLITQLALAEHLAGAGITPDVVLGHSVGEFAAAVAAGVLSDEHAVRFAARRGKRLSRQIFRPEG
;
A
#
# COMPACT_ATOMS: atom_id res chain seq x y z
N MET A 1 7.51 -8.02 -5.62
CA MET A 1 6.22 -7.44 -5.15
C MET A 1 5.09 -8.00 -5.98
N LEU A 2 5.18 -7.96 -7.31
CA LEU A 2 4.22 -8.62 -8.19
C LEU A 2 4.06 -10.11 -7.85
N ASP A 3 5.15 -10.85 -7.62
CA ASP A 3 5.08 -12.28 -7.26
C ASP A 3 4.38 -12.54 -5.91
N VAL A 4 4.32 -11.55 -5.02
CA VAL A 4 3.62 -11.63 -3.73
C VAL A 4 2.14 -11.29 -3.89
N MET A 5 1.81 -10.33 -4.76
CA MET A 5 0.42 -9.93 -5.06
C MET A 5 -0.28 -10.91 -6.01
N TYR A 6 0.49 -11.55 -6.89
CA TYR A 6 0.04 -12.46 -7.94
C TYR A 6 0.93 -13.70 -7.92
N PRO A 7 0.79 -14.57 -6.90
CA PRO A 7 1.56 -15.80 -6.81
C PRO A 7 1.17 -16.75 -7.95
N ALA A 8 2.06 -17.67 -8.31
CA ALA A 8 1.78 -18.68 -9.33
C ALA A 8 0.60 -19.60 -8.95
N GLU A 9 0.42 -19.84 -7.65
CA GLU A 9 -0.69 -20.60 -7.08
C GLU A 9 -1.30 -19.83 -5.90
N LEU A 10 -2.63 -19.83 -5.81
CA LEU A 10 -3.37 -19.20 -4.72
C LEU A 10 -3.47 -20.15 -3.52
N THR A 11 -2.41 -20.21 -2.72
CA THR A 11 -2.37 -21.03 -1.49
C THR A 11 -2.59 -20.20 -0.23
N ALA A 12 -2.89 -20.86 0.89
CA ALA A 12 -3.02 -20.21 2.18
C ALA A 12 -1.71 -19.53 2.62
N GLU A 13 -0.56 -20.14 2.31
CA GLU A 13 0.76 -19.56 2.60
C GLU A 13 0.99 -18.27 1.82
N ALA A 14 0.60 -18.23 0.54
CA ALA A 14 0.71 -17.03 -0.28
C ALA A 14 -0.20 -15.90 0.23
N GLU A 15 -1.42 -16.24 0.66
CA GLU A 15 -2.32 -15.29 1.31
C GLU A 15 -1.73 -14.74 2.61
N MET A 16 -1.17 -15.61 3.46
CA MET A 16 -0.49 -15.22 4.70
C MET A 16 0.73 -14.34 4.43
N GLU A 17 1.52 -14.64 3.40
CA GLU A 17 2.66 -13.81 3.01
C GLU A 17 2.21 -12.40 2.61
N LEU A 18 1.20 -12.29 1.76
CA LEU A 18 0.63 -11.00 1.35
C LEU A 18 0.03 -10.24 2.54
N ALA A 19 -0.64 -10.95 3.46
CA ALA A 19 -1.29 -10.36 4.63
C ALA A 19 -0.31 -9.83 5.68
N SER A 20 0.97 -10.22 5.64
CA SER A 20 1.98 -9.68 6.56
C SER A 20 2.11 -8.16 6.41
N THR A 21 2.23 -7.44 7.54
CA THR A 21 2.13 -5.96 7.54
C THR A 21 3.21 -5.29 6.68
N ASP A 22 4.39 -5.89 6.54
CA ASP A 22 5.48 -5.38 5.71
C ASP A 22 5.26 -5.58 4.20
N ARG A 23 4.44 -6.56 3.81
CA ARG A 23 4.02 -6.79 2.42
C ARG A 23 2.72 -6.11 2.07
N CYS A 24 1.73 -6.20 2.96
CA CYS A 24 0.39 -5.65 2.78
C CYS A 24 0.41 -4.13 2.60
N GLN A 25 1.22 -3.39 3.37
CA GLN A 25 1.26 -1.92 3.25
C GLN A 25 1.66 -1.41 1.86
N PRO A 26 2.83 -1.78 1.30
CA PRO A 26 3.18 -1.36 -0.04
C PRO A 26 2.24 -1.95 -1.10
N ALA A 27 1.74 -3.19 -0.93
CA ALA A 27 0.80 -3.79 -1.88
C ALA A 27 -0.52 -3.02 -1.96
N LEU A 28 -1.13 -2.68 -0.81
CA LEU A 28 -2.34 -1.87 -0.75
C LEU A 28 -2.15 -0.50 -1.39
N LEU A 29 -1.02 0.16 -1.09
CA LEU A 29 -0.74 1.48 -1.66
C LEU A 29 -0.62 1.39 -3.19
N ILE A 30 0.13 0.42 -3.73
CA ILE A 30 0.28 0.25 -5.18
C ILE A 30 -1.08 0.02 -5.84
N THR A 31 -1.94 -0.82 -5.27
CA THR A 31 -3.31 -1.04 -5.76
C THR A 31 -4.12 0.26 -5.76
N GLN A 32 -4.03 1.06 -4.70
CA GLN A 32 -4.72 2.36 -4.62
C GLN A 32 -4.24 3.35 -5.67
N LEU A 33 -2.92 3.42 -5.90
CA LEU A 33 -2.34 4.31 -6.92
C LEU A 33 -2.74 3.89 -8.32
N ALA A 34 -2.70 2.59 -8.63
CA ALA A 34 -3.15 2.07 -9.91
C ALA A 34 -4.64 2.35 -10.16
N LEU A 35 -5.48 2.24 -9.12
CA LEU A 35 -6.89 2.59 -9.22
C LEU A 35 -7.09 4.09 -9.43
N ALA A 36 -6.35 4.94 -8.71
CA ALA A 36 -6.42 6.39 -8.87
C ALA A 36 -5.99 6.83 -10.28
N GLU A 37 -4.92 6.24 -10.81
CA GLU A 37 -4.47 6.47 -12.18
C GLU A 37 -5.50 5.99 -13.20
N HIS A 38 -6.11 4.83 -12.99
CA HIS A 38 -7.17 4.31 -13.86
C HIS A 38 -8.39 5.25 -13.91
N LEU A 39 -8.84 5.75 -12.74
CA LEU A 39 -9.95 6.70 -12.66
C LEU A 39 -9.59 8.03 -13.34
N ALA A 40 -8.37 8.52 -13.16
CA ALA A 40 -7.89 9.72 -13.84
C ALA A 40 -7.86 9.54 -15.37
N GLY A 41 -7.41 8.36 -15.85
CA GLY A 41 -7.46 7.98 -17.26
C GLY A 41 -8.89 7.89 -17.82
N ALA A 42 -9.88 7.62 -16.97
CA ALA A 42 -11.30 7.68 -17.31
C ALA A 42 -11.91 9.10 -17.24
N GLY A 43 -11.10 10.12 -16.97
CA GLY A 43 -11.53 11.53 -16.88
C GLY A 43 -12.14 11.91 -15.54
N ILE A 44 -12.03 11.08 -14.50
CA ILE A 44 -12.55 11.37 -13.16
C ILE A 44 -11.53 12.22 -12.41
N THR A 45 -11.92 13.43 -12.04
CA THR A 45 -11.13 14.35 -11.21
C THR A 45 -11.86 14.63 -9.90
N PRO A 46 -11.35 14.15 -8.75
CA PRO A 46 -12.00 14.37 -7.46
C PRO A 46 -11.76 15.79 -6.93
N ASP A 47 -12.79 16.40 -6.33
CA ASP A 47 -12.65 17.68 -5.60
C ASP A 47 -11.94 17.50 -4.25
N VAL A 48 -12.11 16.33 -3.62
CA VAL A 48 -11.55 15.99 -2.31
C VAL A 48 -11.07 14.54 -2.31
N VAL A 49 -9.91 14.30 -1.70
CA VAL A 49 -9.36 12.96 -1.46
C VAL A 49 -9.03 12.78 0.02
N LEU A 50 -9.33 11.60 0.56
CA LEU A 50 -9.08 11.24 1.95
C LEU A 50 -8.60 9.79 2.02
N GLY A 51 -7.79 9.47 3.01
CA GLY A 51 -7.24 8.13 3.19
C GLY A 51 -6.99 7.81 4.65
N HIS A 52 -7.29 6.58 5.04
CA HIS A 52 -7.06 6.10 6.41
C HIS A 52 -5.75 5.32 6.49
N SER A 53 -4.89 5.64 7.47
CA SER A 53 -3.61 4.95 7.71
C SER A 53 -2.73 4.92 6.45
N VAL A 54 -2.45 3.74 5.87
CA VAL A 54 -1.65 3.67 4.63
C VAL A 54 -2.31 4.39 3.45
N GLY A 55 -3.65 4.49 3.45
CA GLY A 55 -4.38 5.21 2.42
C GLY A 55 -4.14 6.71 2.43
N GLU A 56 -3.66 7.30 3.53
CA GLU A 56 -3.28 8.72 3.58
C GLU A 56 -2.18 9.04 2.56
N PHE A 57 -1.27 8.10 2.31
CA PHE A 57 -0.23 8.26 1.28
C PHE A 57 -0.81 8.24 -0.13
N ALA A 58 -1.79 7.37 -0.39
CA ALA A 58 -2.47 7.34 -1.69
C ALA A 58 -3.24 8.65 -1.94
N ALA A 59 -3.93 9.17 -0.92
CA ALA A 59 -4.61 10.46 -0.99
C ALA A 59 -3.62 11.61 -1.24
N ALA A 60 -2.47 11.62 -0.55
CA ALA A 60 -1.43 12.63 -0.77
C ALA A 60 -0.84 12.58 -2.19
N VAL A 61 -0.69 11.39 -2.78
CA VAL A 61 -0.25 11.25 -4.18
C VAL A 61 -1.33 11.74 -5.14
N ALA A 62 -2.60 11.33 -4.94
CA ALA A 62 -3.71 11.77 -5.77
C ALA A 62 -3.93 13.30 -5.73
N ALA A 63 -3.62 13.93 -4.58
CA ALA A 63 -3.63 15.38 -4.42
C ALA A 63 -2.39 16.10 -4.99
N GLY A 64 -1.40 15.37 -5.52
CA GLY A 64 -0.16 15.93 -6.06
C GLY A 64 0.83 16.43 -4.98
N VAL A 65 0.62 16.09 -3.71
CA VAL A 65 1.47 16.51 -2.58
C VAL A 65 2.73 15.64 -2.46
N LEU A 66 2.61 14.36 -2.82
CA LEU A 66 3.69 13.37 -2.72
C LEU A 66 3.87 12.64 -4.05
N SER A 67 5.10 12.30 -4.43
CA SER A 67 5.32 11.41 -5.58
C SER A 67 4.97 9.96 -5.23
N ASP A 68 4.43 9.25 -6.20
CA ASP A 68 4.16 7.82 -6.14
C ASP A 68 5.38 7.00 -5.68
N GLU A 69 6.56 7.26 -6.25
CA GLU A 69 7.80 6.57 -5.92
C GLU A 69 8.15 6.74 -4.43
N HIS A 70 8.07 7.97 -3.91
CA HIS A 70 8.35 8.23 -2.51
C HIS A 70 7.29 7.61 -1.59
N ALA A 71 6.02 7.65 -1.98
CA ALA A 71 4.93 7.03 -1.22
C ALA A 71 5.15 5.51 -1.08
N VAL A 72 5.46 4.81 -2.18
CA VAL A 72 5.72 3.37 -2.18
C VAL A 72 6.94 3.02 -1.32
N ARG A 73 8.04 3.78 -1.46
CA ARG A 73 9.24 3.61 -0.61
C ARG A 73 8.91 3.83 0.87
N PHE A 74 8.07 4.83 1.19
CA PHE A 74 7.67 5.12 2.56
C PHE A 74 6.79 4.00 3.14
N ALA A 75 5.78 3.54 2.41
CA ALA A 75 4.91 2.44 2.83
C ALA A 75 5.69 1.15 3.09
N ALA A 76 6.66 0.80 2.22
CA ALA A 76 7.51 -0.37 2.43
C ALA A 76 8.35 -0.25 3.72
N ARG A 77 8.92 0.93 4.00
CA ARG A 77 9.69 1.16 5.24
C ARG A 77 8.79 1.18 6.48
N ARG A 78 7.59 1.76 6.37
CA ARG A 78 6.58 1.79 7.45
C ARG A 78 6.11 0.37 7.78
N GLY A 79 5.77 -0.43 6.78
CA GLY A 79 5.38 -1.84 6.94
C GLY A 79 6.45 -2.65 7.67
N LYS A 80 7.72 -2.53 7.26
CA LYS A 80 8.85 -3.18 7.95
C LYS A 80 8.99 -2.73 9.42
N ARG A 81 8.73 -1.46 9.71
CA ARG A 81 8.82 -0.93 11.08
C ARG A 81 7.68 -1.42 11.96
N LEU A 82 6.44 -1.36 11.49
CA LEU A 82 5.27 -1.79 12.27
C LEU A 82 5.29 -3.29 12.54
N SER A 83 5.70 -4.10 11.57
CA SER A 83 5.83 -5.55 11.75
C SER A 83 6.80 -5.94 12.87
N ARG A 84 7.80 -5.09 13.15
CA ARG A 84 8.76 -5.29 14.25
C ARG A 84 8.23 -4.83 15.62
N GLN A 85 7.23 -3.95 15.64
CA GLN A 85 6.66 -3.42 16.89
C GLN A 85 5.57 -4.31 17.48
N ILE A 86 4.91 -5.13 16.66
CA ILE A 86 3.88 -6.08 17.11
C ILE A 86 4.50 -7.25 17.92
N PHE A 87 5.83 -7.44 17.86
CA PHE A 87 6.56 -8.44 18.64
C PHE A 87 7.56 -7.77 19.59
N ARG A 88 7.06 -7.01 20.57
CA ARG A 88 7.82 -6.72 21.79
C ARG A 88 7.04 -7.35 22.94
N PRO A 89 7.40 -8.57 23.42
CA PRO A 89 6.86 -9.01 24.69
C PRO A 89 7.30 -7.96 25.71
N GLU A 90 6.34 -7.40 26.42
CA GLU A 90 6.59 -6.55 27.59
C GLU A 90 7.56 -7.33 28.50
N GLY A 91 8.74 -6.76 28.71
CA GLY A 91 9.71 -7.25 29.69
C GLY A 91 9.46 -6.61 31.04
#